data_AF-A0AAN7II89-F1
#
_entry.id   AF-A0AAN7II89-F1
#
_cell.length_a   1.000
_cell.length_b   1.000
_cell.length_c   1.000
_cell.angle_alpha   90.00
_cell.angle_beta   90.00
_cell.angle_gamma   90.00
#
_symmetry.space_group_name_H-M   'P 1'
#
loop_
_entity.id
_entity.type
_entity.pdbx_description
1 polymer ?
#
loop_
_entity_poly.entity_id
_entity_poly.type
_entity_poly.pdbx_seq_one_letter_code
_entity_poly.pdbx_strand_id
1 'polypeptide(L)'
;MAGFDVKRVMIDQGSEAEIIYPNLFKGLGLRTKDLSKYNVPLVGFDGNTIIPKGMIRLPVQTGKEVVNVDFIVVETYSPYTAILVRPWLHAIGAVSLTLHVKLKYPT
;
A
#
# COMPACT_ATOMS: atom_id res chain seq x y z
N MET A 1 10.59 -20.10 2.84
CA MET A 1 9.99 -19.09 1.95
C MET A 1 10.76 -17.80 2.17
N ALA A 2 11.40 -17.26 1.14
CA ALA A 2 12.11 -15.99 1.26
C ALA A 2 11.06 -14.86 1.31
N GLY A 3 10.98 -14.15 2.43
CA GLY A 3 10.18 -12.94 2.55
C GLY A 3 10.83 -11.80 1.76
N PHE A 4 10.02 -10.87 1.23
CA PHE A 4 10.50 -9.64 0.64
C PHE A 4 10.35 -8.50 1.65
N ASP A 5 11.46 -7.90 2.05
CA ASP A 5 11.44 -6.72 2.90
C ASP A 5 10.99 -5.50 2.08
N VAL A 6 9.81 -4.98 2.41
CA VAL A 6 9.25 -3.80 1.76
C VAL A 6 9.70 -2.53 2.50
N LYS A 7 10.26 -1.58 1.76
CA LYS A 7 10.71 -0.27 2.28
C LYS A 7 9.86 0.85 1.70
N ARG A 8 9.73 1.98 2.41
CA ARG A 8 8.96 3.17 1.98
C ARG A 8 7.45 2.87 1.83
N VAL A 9 6.88 2.25 2.85
CA VAL A 9 5.43 2.06 2.96
C VAL A 9 4.82 3.30 3.61
N MET A 10 3.80 3.87 2.99
CA MET A 10 3.02 4.96 3.57
C MET A 10 1.86 4.38 4.37
N ILE A 11 1.68 4.85 5.61
CA ILE A 11 0.51 4.53 6.42
C ILE A 11 -0.45 5.70 6.26
N ASP A 12 -1.54 5.47 5.53
CA ASP A 12 -2.55 6.50 5.28
C ASP A 12 -3.82 6.17 6.07
N GLN A 13 -4.22 7.08 6.95
CA GLN A 13 -5.40 6.94 7.80
C GLN A 13 -6.68 7.47 7.14
N GLY A 14 -6.58 8.18 6.02
CA GLY A 14 -7.69 8.76 5.26
C GLY A 14 -7.92 8.13 3.89
N SER A 15 -7.04 7.22 3.44
CA SER A 15 -7.30 6.38 2.27
C SER A 15 -8.37 5.33 2.62
N GLU A 16 -9.06 4.80 1.60
CA GLU A 16 -9.98 3.67 1.73
C GLU A 16 -9.45 2.39 1.09
N ALA A 17 -8.28 2.44 0.44
CA ALA A 17 -7.70 1.32 -0.27
C ALA A 17 -6.20 1.14 -0.03
N GLU A 18 -5.77 -0.10 0.17
CA GLU A 18 -4.38 -0.50 0.14
C GLU A 18 -3.86 -0.52 -1.31
N ILE A 19 -2.73 0.12 -1.57
CA ILE A 19 -2.21 0.33 -2.93
C ILE A 19 -0.80 -0.25 -3.05
N ILE A 20 -0.51 -0.91 -4.17
CA ILE A 20 0.84 -1.31 -4.57
C ILE A 20 1.24 -0.53 -5.82
N TYR A 21 2.44 0.05 -5.77
CA TYR A 21 3.05 0.77 -6.89
C TYR A 21 3.95 -0.15 -7.75
N PRO A 22 4.26 0.26 -9.00
CA PRO A 22 5.00 -0.58 -9.94
C PRO A 22 6.34 -1.09 -9.42
N ASN A 23 7.02 -0.32 -8.56
CA ASN A 23 8.30 -0.71 -7.98
C ASN A 23 8.20 -1.99 -7.14
N LEU A 24 7.19 -2.07 -6.26
CA LEU A 24 6.97 -3.26 -5.43
C LEU A 24 6.37 -4.40 -6.25
N PHE A 25 5.40 -4.11 -7.11
CA PHE A 25 4.80 -5.11 -7.99
C PHE A 25 5.86 -5.87 -8.79
N LYS A 26 6.80 -5.15 -9.40
CA LYS A 26 7.93 -5.74 -10.12
C LYS A 26 8.93 -6.40 -9.18
N GLY A 27 9.23 -5.80 -8.03
CA GLY A 27 10.15 -6.34 -7.04
C GLY A 27 9.71 -7.70 -6.47
N LEU A 28 8.40 -7.93 -6.36
CA LEU A 28 7.81 -9.21 -5.97
C LEU A 28 7.74 -10.24 -7.11
N GLY A 29 8.17 -9.88 -8.34
CA GLY A 29 8.09 -10.74 -9.52
C GLY A 29 6.67 -11.01 -10.01
N LEU A 30 5.71 -10.18 -9.61
CA LEU A 30 4.30 -10.32 -9.99
C LEU A 30 4.08 -9.90 -11.44
N ARG A 31 3.11 -10.55 -12.08
CA ARG A 31 2.74 -10.32 -13.49
C ARG A 31 1.28 -9.95 -13.56
N THR A 32 0.88 -9.26 -14.64
CA THR A 32 -0.51 -8.83 -14.83
C THR A 32 -1.51 -9.98 -14.78
N LYS A 33 -1.10 -11.20 -15.17
CA LYS A 33 -1.95 -12.40 -15.08
C LYS A 33 -2.23 -12.88 -13.65
N ASP A 34 -1.44 -12.42 -12.69
CA ASP A 34 -1.62 -12.72 -11.26
C ASP A 34 -2.65 -11.75 -10.63
N LEU A 35 -3.16 -10.77 -11.41
CA LEU A 35 -4.16 -9.81 -10.98
C LEU A 35 -5.58 -10.28 -11.30
N SER A 36 -6.48 -9.99 -10.37
CA SER A 36 -7.93 -10.01 -10.59
C SER A 36 -8.40 -8.67 -11.14
N LYS A 37 -9.54 -8.68 -11.86
CA LYS A 37 -10.14 -7.48 -12.45
C LYS A 37 -10.67 -6.57 -11.35
N TYR A 38 -10.29 -5.29 -11.40
CA TYR A 38 -10.81 -4.24 -10.53
C TYR A 38 -11.19 -3.04 -11.39
N ASN A 39 -12.48 -2.66 -11.38
CA ASN A 39 -13.04 -1.70 -12.33
C ASN A 39 -13.43 -0.37 -11.69
N VAL A 40 -13.17 -0.19 -10.40
CA VAL A 40 -13.50 1.04 -9.70
C VAL A 40 -12.32 2.01 -9.87
N PRO A 41 -12.51 3.19 -10.46
CA PRO A 41 -11.46 4.21 -10.52
C PRO A 41 -11.12 4.71 -9.12
N LEU A 42 -9.85 5.03 -8.89
CA LEU A 42 -9.42 5.70 -7.66
C LEU A 42 -9.36 7.20 -7.90
N VAL A 43 -9.89 7.99 -6.98
CA VAL A 43 -9.84 9.46 -7.04
C VAL A 43 -8.87 9.95 -5.97
N GLY A 44 -7.81 10.62 -6.41
CA GLY A 44 -6.83 11.25 -5.53
C GLY A 44 -7.34 12.55 -4.93
N PHE A 45 -6.67 13.02 -3.87
CA PHE A 45 -6.98 14.29 -3.21
C PHE A 45 -6.85 15.53 -4.12
N ASP A 46 -6.02 15.42 -5.15
CA ASP A 46 -5.85 16.43 -6.20
C ASP A 46 -6.95 16.38 -7.28
N GLY A 47 -7.95 15.51 -7.10
CA GLY A 47 -9.04 15.29 -8.05
C GLY A 47 -8.65 14.39 -9.23
N ASN A 48 -7.41 13.92 -9.29
CA ASN A 48 -6.97 13.05 -10.38
C ASN A 48 -7.59 11.67 -10.25
N THR A 49 -8.09 11.15 -11.37
CA THR A 49 -8.62 9.79 -11.43
C THR A 49 -7.57 8.84 -11.97
N ILE A 50 -7.30 7.77 -11.23
CA ILE A 50 -6.37 6.70 -11.60
C ILE A 50 -7.20 5.46 -11.91
N ILE A 51 -6.97 4.88 -13.09
CA ILE A 51 -7.53 3.57 -13.44
C ILE A 51 -6.58 2.49 -12.91
N PRO A 52 -7.04 1.61 -12.00
CA PRO A 52 -6.20 0.53 -11.53
C PRO A 52 -5.90 -0.51 -12.60
N LYS A 53 -4.75 -1.15 -12.47
CA LYS A 53 -4.35 -2.30 -13.29
C LYS A 53 -5.11 -3.57 -12.89
N GLY A 54 -5.49 -3.65 -11.62
CA GLY A 54 -6.22 -4.78 -11.05
C GLY A 54 -6.05 -4.84 -9.54
N MET A 55 -6.45 -5.96 -8.96
CA MET A 55 -6.34 -6.24 -7.53
C MET A 55 -5.64 -7.57 -7.29
N ILE A 56 -4.85 -7.66 -6.22
CA ILE A 56 -4.15 -8.88 -5.81
C ILE A 56 -4.23 -9.07 -4.30
N ARG A 57 -4.41 -10.31 -3.86
CA ARG A 57 -4.36 -10.68 -2.45
C ARG A 57 -2.97 -11.18 -2.10
N LEU A 58 -2.29 -10.54 -1.14
CA LEU A 58 -0.93 -10.89 -0.72
C LEU A 58 -0.84 -11.12 0.80
N PRO A 59 -0.03 -12.10 1.24
CA PRO A 59 0.29 -12.27 2.64
C PRO A 59 1.28 -11.18 3.08
N VAL A 60 0.94 -10.45 4.13
CA VAL A 60 1.78 -9.45 4.78
C VAL A 60 2.16 -9.97 6.16
N GLN A 61 3.46 -10.10 6.41
CA GLN A 61 3.97 -10.51 7.72
C GLN A 61 4.27 -9.27 8.58
N THR A 62 3.79 -9.31 9.82
CA THR A 62 3.94 -8.25 10.82
C THR A 62 4.30 -8.89 12.15
N GLY A 63 5.56 -8.77 12.56
CA GLY A 63 6.08 -9.52 13.69
C GLY A 63 5.98 -11.03 13.45
N LYS A 64 5.14 -11.70 14.25
CA LYS A 64 4.87 -13.16 14.16
C LYS A 64 3.61 -13.51 13.38
N GLU A 65 2.78 -12.53 13.04
CA GLU A 65 1.49 -12.75 12.39
C GLU A 65 1.58 -12.54 10.89
N VAL A 66 0.77 -13.28 10.14
CA VAL A 66 0.63 -13.16 8.68
C VAL A 66 -0.83 -12.91 8.37
N VAL A 67 -1.13 -11.79 7.71
CA VAL A 67 -2.49 -11.40 7.32
C VAL A 67 -2.55 -11.28 5.80
N ASN A 68 -3.61 -11.81 5.20
CA ASN A 68 -3.85 -11.65 3.77
C ASN A 68 -4.59 -10.34 3.51
N VAL A 69 -3.98 -9.45 2.73
CA VAL A 69 -4.48 -8.11 2.42
C VAL A 69 -4.75 -8.01 0.91
N ASP A 70 -5.88 -7.41 0.55
CA ASP A 70 -6.21 -7.11 -0.85
C ASP A 70 -5.60 -5.76 -1.22
N PHE A 71 -4.76 -5.75 -2.25
CA PHE A 71 -4.10 -4.55 -2.75
C PHE A 71 -4.60 -4.19 -4.13
N ILE A 72 -4.85 -2.90 -4.35
CA ILE A 72 -5.09 -2.33 -5.66
C ILE A 72 -3.74 -2.01 -6.29
N VAL A 73 -3.48 -2.51 -7.49
CA VAL A 73 -2.26 -2.22 -8.24
C VAL A 73 -2.52 -1.05 -9.18
N VAL A 74 -1.72 0.00 -9.06
CA VAL A 74 -1.79 1.19 -9.93
C VAL A 74 -0.51 1.33 -10.75
N GLU A 75 -0.63 1.95 -11.93
CA GLU A 75 0.50 2.16 -12.85
C GLU A 75 0.98 3.63 -12.83
N THR A 76 0.99 4.24 -11.65
CA THR A 76 1.52 5.59 -11.45
C THR A 76 2.85 5.57 -10.71
N TYR A 77 3.69 6.58 -10.96
CA TYR A 77 4.92 6.77 -10.20
C TYR A 77 4.59 7.27 -8.79
N SER A 78 5.26 6.70 -7.79
CA SER A 78 5.21 7.16 -6.41
C SER A 78 6.57 7.00 -5.76
N PRO A 79 6.96 7.92 -4.87
CA PRO A 79 8.10 7.70 -3.99
C PRO A 79 7.85 6.55 -3.00
N TYR A 80 6.60 6.14 -2.76
CA TYR A 80 6.28 5.01 -1.90
C TYR A 80 6.16 3.72 -2.72
N THR A 81 6.35 2.59 -2.05
CA THR A 81 6.23 1.25 -2.67
C THR A 81 4.84 0.66 -2.47
N ALA A 82 4.22 0.97 -1.34
CA ALA A 82 2.84 0.62 -1.01
C ALA A 82 2.19 1.66 -0.10
N ILE A 83 0.86 1.67 -0.09
CA ILE A 83 0.01 2.34 0.90
C ILE A 83 -0.73 1.28 1.69
N LEU A 84 -0.71 1.39 3.02
CA LEU A 84 -1.48 0.54 3.93
C LEU A 84 -2.46 1.39 4.74
N VAL A 85 -3.70 0.92 4.89
CA VAL A 85 -4.81 1.64 5.52
C VAL A 85 -5.27 0.94 6.81
N ARG A 86 -5.95 1.64 7.72
CA ARG A 86 -6.21 1.21 9.12
C ARG A 86 -6.68 -0.22 9.41
N PRO A 87 -7.33 -1.03 8.55
CA PRO A 87 -7.73 -2.39 8.96
C PRO A 87 -6.56 -3.25 9.49
N TRP A 88 -5.31 -3.00 9.07
CA TRP A 88 -4.15 -3.74 9.61
C TRP A 88 -3.78 -3.35 11.06
N LEU A 89 -3.95 -2.08 11.47
CA LEU A 89 -3.54 -1.60 12.80
C LEU A 89 -4.33 -2.27 13.95
N HIS A 90 -5.60 -2.59 13.73
CA HIS A 90 -6.43 -3.31 14.70
C HIS A 90 -6.04 -4.78 14.82
N ALA A 91 -5.54 -5.41 13.76
CA ALA A 91 -5.08 -6.79 13.80
C ALA A 91 -3.76 -6.95 14.59
N ILE A 92 -2.90 -5.94 14.59
CA ILE A 92 -1.54 -6.03 15.14
C ILE A 92 -1.36 -5.36 16.52
N GLY A 93 -2.43 -4.85 17.15
CA GLY A 93 -2.36 -4.16 18.44
C GLY A 93 -1.49 -2.90 18.44
N ALA A 94 -1.08 -2.40 17.28
CA ALA A 94 -0.22 -1.24 17.16
C ALA A 94 -1.07 0.02 17.22
N VAL A 95 -0.97 0.73 18.34
CA VAL A 95 -1.44 2.12 18.44
C VAL A 95 -0.54 2.95 17.54
N SER A 96 -1.11 3.52 16.48
CA SER A 96 -0.44 4.54 15.69
C SER A 96 -0.19 5.75 16.60
N LEU A 97 1.08 5.99 16.97
CA LEU A 97 1.45 7.29 17.50
C LEU A 97 1.42 8.29 16.35
N THR A 98 0.31 9.00 16.19
CA THR A 98 0.26 10.28 15.49
C THR A 98 1.01 11.31 16.33
N LEU A 99 2.33 11.23 16.37
CA LEU A 99 3.19 12.30 16.87
C LEU A 99 4.54 12.16 16.20
N HIS A 100 5.09 13.28 15.70
CA HIS A 100 6.34 13.43 14.93
C HIS A 100 6.23 13.46 13.39
N VAL A 101 5.23 14.17 12.85
CA VAL A 101 5.49 14.94 11.61
C VAL A 101 6.29 16.17 12.04
N LYS A 102 7.61 16.04 12.14
CA LYS A 102 8.49 17.19 12.37
C LYS A 102 8.76 17.85 11.02
N LEU A 103 7.95 18.84 10.68
CA LEU A 103 8.25 19.76 9.60
C LEU A 103 9.21 20.83 10.15
N LYS A 104 10.44 20.87 9.66
CA LYS A 104 11.39 21.95 9.97
C LYS A 104 11.57 22.78 8.70
N TYR A 105 11.10 24.02 8.72
CA TYR A 105 11.45 25.00 7.70
C TYR A 105 12.82 25.61 8.01
N PRO A 106 13.60 25.98 7.00
CA PRO A 106 14.88 26.65 7.21
C PRO A 106 14.68 28.07 7.75
N THR A 107 15.64 28.51 8.56
CA THR A 107 16.08 29.90 8.62
C THR A 107 17.57 29.88 8.34
#